data_AF-A0A217EF92-F1
#
_entry.id   AF-A0A217EF92-F1
#
_cell.length_a   1.000
_cell.length_b   1.000
_cell.length_c   1.000
_cell.angle_alpha   90.00
_cell.angle_beta   90.00
_cell.angle_gamma   90.00
#
_symmetry.space_group_name_H-M   'P 1'
#
loop_
_entity.id
_entity.type
_entity.pdbx_description
1 polymer ?
#
loop_
_entity_poly.entity_id
_entity_poly.type
_entity_poly.pdbx_seq_one_letter_code
_entity_poly.pdbx_strand_id
1 'polypeptide(L)'
;MTAGLALSKEINILTRRVGETLMIGDQVSVTVLGVKGNQVRIGVNAPKEVSVHREEIYQRIQHERAMHEHLQQIDQEYQPSFYDDGNQNKFNR
;
A
#
# COMPACT_ATOMS: atom_id res chain seq x y z
N MET A 1 14.61 20.54 14.80
CA MET A 1 13.93 19.23 14.95
C MET A 1 13.51 18.80 13.56
N THR A 2 14.04 17.66 13.12
CA THR A 2 14.35 17.28 11.74
C THR A 2 13.09 16.97 10.91
N ALA A 3 12.82 17.75 9.86
CA ALA A 3 11.88 17.36 8.82
C ALA A 3 12.61 16.44 7.84
N GLY A 4 12.09 15.22 7.67
CA GLY A 4 12.70 14.14 6.90
C GLY A 4 13.02 14.53 5.47
N LEU A 5 14.23 14.16 5.04
CA LEU A 5 14.67 14.21 3.66
C LEU A 5 13.88 13.16 2.87
N ALA A 6 12.90 13.57 2.07
CA ALA A 6 12.28 12.68 1.11
C ALA A 6 13.35 12.26 0.07
N LEU A 7 13.71 10.98 0.05
CA LEU A 7 14.52 10.41 -1.02
C LEU A 7 13.76 10.60 -2.34
N SER A 8 14.26 11.46 -3.24
CA SER A 8 13.71 11.56 -4.59
C SER A 8 14.02 10.26 -5.34
N LYS A 9 12.98 9.52 -5.71
CA LYS A 9 13.13 8.42 -6.67
C LYS A 9 13.30 9.02 -8.05
N GLU A 10 14.49 8.90 -8.62
CA GLU A 10 14.78 9.34 -9.98
C GLU A 10 14.33 8.27 -10.99
N ILE A 11 13.76 8.71 -12.12
CA ILE A 11 13.31 7.80 -13.19
C ILE A 11 14.48 7.53 -14.15
N ASN A 12 14.88 6.27 -14.28
CA ASN A 12 15.79 5.83 -15.35
C ASN A 12 14.97 5.44 -16.60
N ILE A 13 15.23 6.11 -17.72
CA ILE A 13 14.48 5.91 -18.96
C ILE A 13 15.29 5.03 -19.92
N LEU A 14 14.73 3.86 -20.27
CA LEU A 14 15.31 2.93 -21.23
C LEU A 14 14.29 2.62 -22.34
N THR A 15 14.73 2.67 -23.60
CA THR A 15 13.89 2.29 -24.75
C THR A 15 14.13 0.83 -25.12
N ARG A 16 13.06 0.03 -25.15
CA ARG A 16 13.07 -1.37 -25.58
C ARG A 16 12.10 -1.61 -26.74
N ARG A 17 12.52 -2.38 -27.74
CA ARG A 17 11.67 -2.90 -28.82
C ARG A 17 10.95 -4.17 -28.37
N VAL A 18 9.93 -4.58 -29.11
CA VAL A 18 9.27 -5.88 -28.90
C VAL A 18 10.29 -7.02 -29.01
N GLY A 19 10.29 -7.91 -28.03
CA GLY A 19 11.25 -9.01 -27.87
C GLY A 19 12.48 -8.64 -27.04
N GLU A 20 12.75 -7.36 -26.80
CA GLU A 20 13.89 -6.96 -25.99
C GLU A 20 13.57 -7.02 -24.48
N THR A 21 14.61 -7.33 -23.70
CA THR A 21 14.55 -7.46 -22.25
C THR A 21 15.49 -6.44 -21.59
N LEU A 22 15.08 -5.91 -20.45
CA LEU A 22 15.94 -5.16 -19.52
C LEU A 22 15.99 -5.88 -18.17
N MET A 23 17.08 -5.66 -17.43
CA MET A 23 17.32 -6.26 -16.12
C MET A 23 17.22 -5.21 -15.02
N ILE A 24 16.69 -5.59 -13.86
CA ILE A 24 16.66 -4.78 -12.64
C ILE A 24 17.35 -5.60 -11.54
N GLY A 25 18.52 -5.13 -11.09
CA GLY A 25 19.41 -5.95 -10.27
C GLY A 25 19.78 -7.25 -10.98
N ASP A 26 19.95 -8.33 -10.20
CA ASP A 26 20.39 -9.63 -10.73
C ASP A 26 19.25 -10.64 -10.91
N GLN A 27 18.07 -10.38 -10.34
CA GLN A 27 17.00 -11.37 -10.22
C GLN A 27 15.70 -10.99 -10.94
N VAL A 28 15.55 -9.74 -11.36
CA VAL A 28 14.34 -9.26 -12.03
C VAL A 28 14.63 -8.93 -13.48
N SER A 29 13.77 -9.41 -14.37
CA SER A 29 13.84 -9.12 -15.80
C SER A 29 12.48 -8.69 -16.33
N VAL A 30 12.50 -7.72 -17.25
CA VAL A 30 11.30 -7.14 -17.84
C VAL A 30 11.42 -7.20 -19.36
N THR A 31 10.47 -7.87 -20.00
CA THR A 31 10.46 -8.12 -21.44
C THR A 31 9.27 -7.44 -22.10
N VAL A 32 9.50 -6.74 -23.21
CA VAL A 32 8.40 -6.20 -24.03
C VAL A 32 7.87 -7.31 -24.93
N LEU A 33 6.67 -7.81 -24.65
CA LEU A 33 6.07 -8.93 -25.38
C LEU A 33 5.31 -8.48 -26.64
N GLY A 34 4.86 -7.23 -26.70
CA GLY A 34 4.14 -6.70 -27.85
C GLY A 34 3.54 -5.33 -27.61
N VAL A 35 3.17 -4.65 -28.69
CA VAL A 35 2.47 -3.35 -28.66
C VAL A 35 1.22 -3.46 -29.52
N LYS A 36 0.08 -3.00 -29.00
CA LYS A 36 -1.19 -2.92 -29.71
C LYS A 36 -1.83 -1.56 -29.44
N GLY A 37 -1.80 -0.67 -30.44
CA GLY A 37 -2.25 0.71 -30.26
C GLY A 37 -1.43 1.40 -29.17
N ASN A 38 -2.09 1.89 -28.13
CA ASN A 38 -1.47 2.51 -26.96
C ASN A 38 -1.17 1.53 -25.81
N GLN A 39 -1.43 0.23 -25.99
CA GLN A 39 -1.18 -0.78 -24.96
C GLN A 39 0.11 -1.53 -25.23
N VAL A 40 0.92 -1.68 -24.19
CA VAL A 40 2.14 -2.48 -24.20
C VAL A 40 1.93 -3.72 -23.34
N ARG A 41 2.22 -4.89 -23.88
CA ARG A 41 2.25 -6.14 -23.13
C ARG A 41 3.65 -6.32 -22.57
N ILE A 42 3.75 -6.38 -21.26
CA ILE A 42 5.02 -6.51 -20.54
C ILE A 42 5.02 -7.85 -19.80
N GLY A 43 6.08 -8.63 -19.98
CA GLY A 43 6.40 -9.78 -19.14
C GLY A 43 7.35 -9.34 -18.04
N VAL A 44 7.07 -9.75 -16.80
CA VAL A 44 7.97 -9.54 -15.66
C VAL A 44 8.29 -10.91 -15.10
N ASN A 45 9.58 -11.23 -15.04
CA ASN A 45 10.06 -12.41 -14.34
C ASN A 45 10.85 -11.94 -13.11
N ALA A 46 10.36 -12.34 -11.95
CA ALA A 46 10.88 -11.97 -10.65
C ALA A 46 10.67 -13.16 -9.70
N PRO A 47 11.52 -13.34 -8.67
CA PRO A 47 11.35 -14.40 -7.71
C PRO A 47 10.15 -14.11 -6.78
N LYS A 48 9.65 -15.12 -6.05
CA LYS A 48 8.36 -15.05 -5.34
C LYS A 48 8.33 -14.02 -4.20
N GLU A 49 9.49 -13.75 -3.64
CA GLU A 49 9.72 -12.76 -2.60
C GLU A 49 9.57 -11.32 -3.10
N VAL A 50 9.70 -11.07 -4.41
CA VAL A 50 9.49 -9.76 -5.02
C VAL A 50 8.07 -9.67 -5.56
N SER A 51 7.25 -8.84 -4.93
CA SER A 51 5.88 -8.63 -5.38
C SER A 51 5.82 -7.76 -6.65
N VAL A 52 5.05 -8.20 -7.63
CA VAL A 52 4.81 -7.48 -8.88
C VAL A 52 3.33 -7.13 -8.96
N HIS A 53 3.03 -5.84 -8.95
CA HIS A 53 1.67 -5.32 -9.01
C HIS A 53 1.58 -4.21 -10.05
N ARG A 54 0.37 -3.98 -10.55
CA ARG A 54 0.06 -2.72 -11.23
C ARG A 54 0.05 -1.59 -10.21
N GLU A 55 0.48 -0.40 -10.61
CA GLU A 55 0.64 0.74 -9.72
C GLU A 55 -0.67 1.08 -8.99
N GLU A 56 -1.79 1.13 -9.71
CA GLU A 56 -3.09 1.48 -9.15
C GLU A 56 -3.58 0.48 -8.09
N ILE A 57 -3.21 -0.79 -8.25
CA ILE A 57 -3.55 -1.84 -7.28
C ILE A 57 -2.65 -1.73 -6.05
N TYR A 58 -1.35 -1.47 -6.26
CA TYR A 58 -0.41 -1.28 -5.17
C TYR A 58 -0.78 -0.09 -4.29
N GLN A 59 -1.12 1.06 -4.89
CA GLN A 59 -1.51 2.25 -4.15
C GLN A 59 -2.77 2.00 -3.28
N ARG A 60 -3.76 1.28 -3.82
CA ARG A 60 -4.98 0.91 -3.06
C ARG A 60 -4.66 0.02 -1.86
N ILE A 61 -3.86 -1.03 -2.06
CA ILE A 61 -3.45 -1.95 -0.99
C ILE A 61 -2.73 -1.18 0.12
N GLN A 62 -1.84 -0.25 -0.23
CA GLN A 62 -1.11 0.54 0.78
C GLN A 62 -2.02 1.51 1.53
N HIS A 63 -2.96 2.15 0.82
CA HIS A 63 -3.94 3.03 1.46
C HIS A 63 -4.86 2.26 2.43
N GLU A 64 -5.35 1.09 2.02
CA GLU A 64 -6.19 0.24 2.87
C GLU A 64 -5.44 -0.26 4.11
N ARG A 65 -4.17 -0.64 3.97
CA ARG A 65 -3.31 -1.03 5.11
C ARG A 65 -3.14 0.11 6.10
N ALA A 66 -2.78 1.31 5.60
CA ALA A 66 -2.62 2.49 6.44
C ALA A 66 -3.93 2.85 7.19
N MET A 67 -5.08 2.75 6.52
CA MET A 67 -6.40 2.98 7.15
C MET A 67 -6.73 1.93 8.22
N HIS A 68 -6.48 0.63 7.95
CA HIS A 68 -6.73 -0.43 8.93
C HIS A 68 -5.83 -0.31 10.16
N GLU A 69 -4.56 0.04 9.98
CA GLU A 69 -3.64 0.30 11.10
C GLU A 69 -4.12 1.49 11.94
N HIS A 70 -4.65 2.53 11.31
CA HIS A 70 -5.20 3.68 12.01
C HIS A 70 -6.48 3.36 12.80
N LEU A 71 -7.41 2.59 12.21
CA LEU A 71 -8.66 2.20 12.87
C LEU A 71 -8.44 1.29 14.09
N GLN A 72 -7.46 0.38 14.02
CA GLN A 72 -7.10 -0.47 15.16
C GLN A 72 -6.57 0.33 16.36
N GLN A 73 -5.96 1.50 16.13
CA GLN A 73 -5.50 2.38 17.20
C GLN A 73 -6.64 3.15 17.85
N ILE A 74 -7.68 3.51 17.10
CA ILE A 74 -8.86 4.23 17.60
C ILE A 74 -9.71 3.33 18.51
N ASP A 75 -9.89 2.06 18.14
CA ASP A 75 -10.66 1.10 18.96
C ASP A 75 -10.02 0.84 20.34
N GLN A 76 -8.71 1.04 20.48
CA GLN A 76 -8.02 0.93 21.77
C GLN A 76 -8.17 2.16 22.68
N GLU A 77 -8.59 3.30 22.13
CA GLU A 77 -8.74 4.56 22.87
C GLU A 77 -10.21 4.84 23.26
N TYR A 78 -11.16 4.03 22.79
CA TYR A 78 -12.57 4.13 23.17
C TYR A 78 -12.79 3.62 24.61
N GLN A 79 -12.75 4.52 25.59
CA GLN A 79 -13.35 4.29 26.91
C GLN A 79 -14.83 4.68 26.87
N PRO A 80 -15.78 3.72 26.91
CA PRO A 80 -17.18 4.06 27.06
C PRO A 80 -17.43 4.54 28.50
N SER A 81 -17.82 5.80 28.68
CA SER A 81 -18.35 6.29 29.96
C SER A 81 -19.88 6.11 29.98
N PHE A 82 -20.36 4.95 30.44
CA PHE A 82 -21.79 4.69 30.70
C PHE A 82 -21.86 3.77 31.95
N TYR A 83 -22.58 4.01 33.06
CA TYR A 83 -23.84 4.72 33.37
C TYR A 83 -23.81 5.21 34.85
N ASP A 84 -24.47 6.34 35.16
CA ASP A 84 -25.22 6.51 36.42
C ASP A 84 -26.26 7.63 36.25
N ASP A 85 -27.42 7.30 35.71
CA ASP A 85 -28.62 8.10 35.94
C ASP A 85 -29.82 7.15 36.04
N GLY A 86 -30.13 6.75 37.27
CA GLY A 86 -31.11 5.70 37.51
C GLY A 86 -31.43 5.43 38.97
N ASN A 87 -31.79 6.48 39.72
CA ASN A 87 -32.75 6.51 40.83
C ASN A 87 -33.19 5.15 41.44
N GLN A 88 -32.98 4.96 42.75
CA GLN A 88 -33.99 4.32 43.61
C GLN A 88 -33.75 4.55 45.12
N ASN A 89 -34.73 5.25 45.73
CA ASN A 89 -35.30 5.03 47.06
C ASN A 89 -34.43 5.33 48.30
N LYS A 90 -34.67 6.44 49.04
CA LYS A 90 -35.75 6.57 50.05
C LYS A 90 -36.13 5.23 50.69
N PHE A 91 -35.73 4.96 51.93
CA PHE A 91 -36.63 4.61 53.04
C PHE A 91 -35.82 4.17 54.29
N ASN A 92 -36.13 4.86 55.38
CA ASN A 92 -36.17 4.40 56.78
C ASN A 92 -34.90 4.09 57.61
N ARG A 93 -34.79 4.94 58.65
CA ARG A 93 -34.49 4.65 60.07
C ARG A 93 -33.05 4.34 60.46
#